data_AF-A0A961KXJ0-F1
#
_entry.id   AF-A0A961KXJ0-F1
#
_cell.length_a   1.000
_cell.length_b   1.000
_cell.length_c   1.000
_cell.angle_alpha   90.00
_cell.angle_beta   90.00
_cell.angle_gamma   90.00
#
_symmetry.space_group_name_H-M   'P 1'
#
loop_
_entity.id
_entity.type
_entity.pdbx_description
1 polymer ?
#
loop_
_entity_poly.entity_id
_entity_poly.type
_entity_poly.pdbx_seq_one_letter_code
_entity_poly.pdbx_strand_id
1 'polypeptide(L)'
;MQDFFHGSALLSATVTALALAAPVQAQESNACPVDGCEVAIASATADGSELALVFEANFLPDMSKNHIHVWWGENFTVRQVSNNAEPTYGVEQGDWHPTADYPNYVTTGAASTELRGEAVTLCVSAADRNHDILDPEKVACYDAASLLQQ
;
A
#
# COMPACT_ATOMS: atom_id res chain seq x y z
N MET A 1 -2.58 63.72 -52.88
CA MET A 1 -3.92 63.30 -52.41
C MET A 1 -3.69 61.98 -51.69
N GLN A 2 -3.39 62.01 -50.39
CA GLN A 2 -4.35 62.06 -49.26
C GLN A 2 -5.36 60.90 -49.32
N ASP A 3 -5.19 59.93 -48.42
CA ASP A 3 -6.19 59.43 -47.45
C ASP A 3 -5.67 58.12 -46.82
N PHE A 4 -5.21 58.15 -45.56
CA PHE A 4 -5.94 57.72 -44.34
C PHE A 4 -6.48 56.28 -44.41
N PHE A 5 -5.97 55.38 -43.57
CA PHE A 5 -6.79 54.60 -42.62
C PHE A 5 -5.95 53.96 -41.51
N HIS A 6 -6.51 54.04 -40.30
CA HIS A 6 -6.02 53.54 -39.03
C HIS A 6 -6.08 52.01 -38.96
N GLY A 7 -5.11 51.40 -38.26
CA GLY A 7 -5.13 49.98 -37.93
C GLY A 7 -4.38 49.69 -36.64
N SER A 8 -4.97 50.05 -35.50
CA SER A 8 -4.56 49.54 -34.20
C SER A 8 -4.97 48.07 -34.09
N ALA A 9 -4.00 47.18 -33.82
CA ALA A 9 -4.27 45.79 -33.45
C ALA A 9 -3.42 45.41 -32.23
N LEU A 10 -4.07 45.59 -31.08
CA LEU A 10 -4.04 44.83 -29.83
C LEU A 10 -2.84 43.87 -29.60
N LEU A 11 -2.08 44.20 -28.54
CA LEU A 11 -1.19 43.30 -27.82
C LEU A 11 -1.98 42.09 -27.29
N SER A 12 -1.60 40.87 -27.69
CA SER A 12 -1.98 39.65 -26.97
C SER A 12 -0.94 39.38 -25.89
N ALA A 13 -1.30 39.62 -24.64
CA ALA A 13 -0.52 39.18 -23.48
C ALA A 13 -0.87 37.72 -23.18
N THR A 14 0.06 36.81 -23.43
CA THR A 14 -0.02 35.42 -22.99
C THR A 14 0.24 35.36 -21.49
N VAL A 15 -0.79 35.02 -20.72
CA VAL A 15 -0.67 34.68 -19.29
C VAL A 15 -0.19 33.24 -19.19
N THR A 16 1.09 33.04 -18.87
CA THR A 16 1.64 31.72 -18.54
C THR A 16 1.14 31.34 -17.15
N ALA A 17 0.27 30.33 -17.06
CA ALA A 17 -0.21 29.80 -15.80
C ALA A 17 0.96 29.18 -15.01
N LEU A 18 1.24 29.70 -13.82
CA LEU A 18 2.06 29.04 -12.82
C LEU A 18 1.30 27.81 -12.32
N ALA A 19 1.74 26.62 -12.72
CA ALA A 19 1.33 25.38 -12.06
C ALA A 19 1.92 25.39 -10.63
N LEU A 20 1.08 25.59 -9.63
CA LEU A 20 1.42 25.36 -8.24
C LEU A 20 1.58 23.85 -8.05
N ALA A 21 2.83 23.38 -7.99
CA ALA A 21 3.12 22.05 -7.49
C ALA A 21 2.63 21.99 -6.03
N ALA A 22 1.70 21.09 -5.74
CA ALA A 22 1.32 20.77 -4.37
C ALA A 22 2.59 20.33 -3.60
N PRO A 23 2.75 20.71 -2.32
CA PRO A 23 3.86 20.21 -1.53
C PRO A 23 3.70 18.70 -1.35
N VAL A 24 4.59 17.92 -1.97
CA VAL A 24 4.89 16.56 -1.52
C VAL A 24 5.44 16.72 -0.10
N GLN A 25 4.62 16.42 0.91
CA GLN A 25 5.14 16.33 2.27
C GLN A 25 6.22 15.25 2.28
N ALA A 26 7.42 15.63 2.74
CA ALA A 26 8.48 14.69 3.01
C ALA A 26 7.96 13.71 4.08
N GLN A 27 7.57 12.53 3.64
CA GLN A 27 7.14 11.44 4.50
C GLN A 27 8.38 10.99 5.28
N GLU A 28 8.44 11.31 6.58
CA GLU A 28 9.44 10.77 7.49
C GLU A 28 9.47 9.25 7.29
N SER A 29 10.66 8.70 6.98
CA SER A 29 10.85 7.48 6.18
C SER A 29 10.36 6.14 6.77
N ASN A 30 9.52 6.15 7.80
CA ASN A 30 8.80 4.98 8.35
C ASN A 30 7.65 5.35 9.33
N ALA A 31 7.44 6.64 9.61
CA ALA A 31 6.49 7.03 10.66
C ALA A 31 5.04 6.89 10.18
N CYS A 32 4.17 6.34 11.03
CA CYS A 32 2.73 6.36 10.80
C CYS A 32 2.21 7.81 10.95
N PRO A 33 1.29 8.25 10.07
CA PRO A 33 0.49 9.45 10.32
C PRO A 33 -0.30 9.36 11.63
N VAL A 34 -0.85 10.50 12.09
CA VAL A 34 -1.66 10.57 13.33
C VAL A 34 -2.87 9.64 13.30
N ASP A 35 -3.43 9.42 12.11
CA ASP A 35 -4.57 8.54 11.92
C ASP A 35 -4.17 7.06 11.85
N GLY A 36 -2.87 6.72 11.90
CA GLY A 36 -2.34 5.35 11.88
C GLY A 36 -1.74 4.93 10.53
N CYS A 37 -0.94 3.86 10.56
CA CYS A 37 -0.35 3.27 9.36
C CYS A 37 -1.42 2.49 8.57
N GLU A 38 -1.50 2.74 7.27
CA GLU A 38 -2.39 2.05 6.36
C GLU A 38 -1.59 1.47 5.19
N VAL A 39 -1.98 0.28 4.77
CA VAL A 39 -1.43 -0.42 3.60
C VAL A 39 -2.59 -1.07 2.84
N ALA A 40 -2.52 -1.03 1.52
CA ALA A 40 -3.46 -1.64 0.60
C ALA A 40 -2.70 -2.36 -0.54
N ILE A 41 -3.37 -3.31 -1.18
CA ILE A 41 -2.88 -3.94 -2.42
C ILE A 41 -3.51 -3.18 -3.59
N ALA A 42 -2.70 -2.45 -4.34
CA ALA A 42 -3.15 -1.68 -5.49
C ALA A 42 -3.39 -2.57 -6.72
N SER A 43 -2.51 -3.55 -6.96
CA SER A 43 -2.66 -4.52 -8.05
C SER A 43 -1.91 -5.82 -7.76
N ALA A 44 -2.25 -6.86 -8.51
CA ALA A 44 -1.50 -8.10 -8.54
C ALA A 44 -1.33 -8.61 -9.99
N THR A 45 -0.19 -9.21 -10.28
CA THR A 45 0.03 -9.95 -11.52
C THR A 45 0.61 -11.33 -11.19
N ALA A 46 0.44 -12.29 -12.10
CA ALA A 46 1.08 -13.60 -11.94
C ALA A 46 2.59 -13.50 -12.19
N ASP A 47 3.39 -14.08 -11.29
CA ASP A 47 4.85 -14.22 -11.44
C ASP A 47 5.24 -15.68 -11.17
N GLY A 48 5.32 -16.49 -12.23
CA GLY A 48 5.53 -17.93 -12.11
C GLY A 48 4.35 -18.62 -11.41
N SER A 49 4.62 -19.33 -10.31
CA SER A 49 3.58 -19.89 -9.43
C SER A 49 3.04 -18.86 -8.43
N GLU A 50 3.72 -17.73 -8.22
CA GLU A 50 3.43 -16.73 -7.20
C GLU A 50 2.70 -15.51 -7.77
N LEU A 51 2.37 -14.55 -6.88
CA LEU A 51 1.77 -13.27 -7.22
C LEU A 51 2.79 -12.14 -6.99
N ALA A 52 3.01 -11.31 -8.00
CA ALA A 52 3.68 -10.03 -7.85
C ALA A 52 2.65 -8.95 -7.48
N LEU A 53 2.74 -8.43 -6.27
CA LEU A 53 1.85 -7.41 -5.71
C LEU A 53 2.49 -6.02 -5.81
N VAL A 54 1.64 -5.01 -5.99
CA VAL A 54 2.00 -3.60 -5.80
C VAL A 54 1.23 -3.08 -4.60
N PHE A 55 1.95 -2.55 -3.61
CA PHE A 55 1.38 -1.95 -2.42
C PHE A 55 1.23 -0.43 -2.56
N GLU A 56 0.19 0.10 -1.91
CA GLU A 56 0.07 1.51 -1.55
C GLU A 56 0.10 1.61 -0.02
N ALA A 57 1.00 2.43 0.53
CA ALA A 57 1.11 2.64 1.97
C ALA A 57 1.36 4.11 2.32
N ASN A 58 0.83 4.54 3.47
CA ASN A 58 1.04 5.88 4.00
C ASN A 58 2.28 6.00 4.92
N PHE A 59 3.13 4.96 4.93
CA PHE A 59 4.44 4.89 5.56
C PHE A 59 5.41 4.16 4.61
N LEU A 60 6.72 4.32 4.81
CA LEU A 60 7.72 3.57 4.06
C LEU A 60 8.18 2.36 4.91
N PRO A 61 7.89 1.10 4.51
CA PRO A 61 8.22 -0.08 5.31
C PRO A 61 9.72 -0.27 5.57
N ASP A 62 10.05 -0.74 6.78
CA ASP A 62 11.40 -1.06 7.24
C ASP A 62 11.29 -2.17 8.30
N MET A 63 11.91 -3.32 8.06
CA MET A 63 11.86 -4.48 8.96
C MET A 63 12.37 -4.18 10.38
N SER A 64 13.21 -3.15 10.55
CA SER A 64 13.71 -2.73 11.87
C SER A 64 12.75 -1.79 12.62
N LYS A 65 11.65 -1.41 11.97
CA LYS A 65 10.62 -0.48 12.45
C LYS A 65 9.24 -0.97 11.99
N ASN A 66 8.39 -0.09 11.44
CA ASN A 66 7.09 -0.48 10.91
C ASN A 66 7.23 -1.17 9.55
N HIS A 67 6.55 -2.29 9.34
CA HIS A 67 6.62 -3.05 8.10
C HIS A 67 5.25 -3.67 7.78
N ILE A 68 5.17 -4.47 6.71
CA ILE A 68 3.92 -5.04 6.21
C ILE A 68 3.85 -6.51 6.56
N HIS A 69 2.72 -6.96 7.10
CA HIS A 69 2.36 -8.37 7.18
C HIS A 69 1.45 -8.72 6.00
N VAL A 70 1.71 -9.86 5.35
CA VAL A 70 0.90 -10.41 4.26
C VAL A 70 0.46 -11.84 4.62
N TRP A 71 -0.82 -12.17 4.45
CA TRP A 71 -1.34 -13.51 4.74
C TRP A 71 -2.61 -13.84 3.94
N TRP A 72 -2.99 -15.11 3.94
CA TRP A 72 -4.23 -15.59 3.35
C TRP A 72 -5.38 -15.52 4.37
N GLY A 73 -6.38 -14.71 4.07
CA GLY A 73 -7.41 -14.25 5.01
C GLY A 73 -8.33 -15.34 5.55
N GLU A 74 -8.57 -16.40 4.78
CA GLU A 74 -9.35 -17.56 5.25
C GLU A 74 -8.57 -18.41 6.28
N ASN A 75 -7.24 -18.37 6.24
CA ASN A 75 -6.40 -19.18 7.12
C ASN A 75 -6.26 -18.53 8.50
N PHE A 76 -6.11 -17.19 8.54
CA PHE A 76 -5.86 -16.45 9.78
C PHE A 76 -6.53 -15.08 9.79
N THR A 77 -7.02 -14.68 10.96
CA THR A 77 -7.49 -13.31 11.19
C THR A 77 -6.33 -12.35 11.43
N VAL A 78 -6.55 -11.04 11.25
CA VAL A 78 -5.55 -9.99 11.53
C VAL A 78 -4.96 -10.10 12.94
N ARG A 79 -5.75 -10.51 13.96
CA ARG A 79 -5.27 -10.65 15.34
C ARG A 79 -4.35 -11.86 15.54
N GLN A 80 -4.45 -12.88 14.69
CA GLN A 80 -3.61 -14.08 14.75
C GLN A 80 -2.26 -13.87 14.07
N VAL A 81 -2.15 -12.93 13.14
CA VAL A 81 -0.90 -12.62 12.41
C VAL A 81 -0.05 -11.57 13.14
N SER A 82 0.09 -11.75 14.46
CA SER A 82 0.74 -10.83 15.38
C SER A 82 1.58 -11.63 16.38
N ASN A 83 2.79 -11.15 16.74
CA ASN A 83 3.61 -11.81 17.77
C ASN A 83 2.97 -11.79 19.15
N ASN A 84 2.18 -10.78 19.44
CA ASN A 84 1.42 -10.65 20.67
C ASN A 84 -0.01 -11.21 20.59
N ALA A 85 -0.32 -12.11 19.64
CA ALA A 85 -1.65 -12.68 19.42
C ALA A 85 -2.31 -13.21 20.70
N GLU A 86 -1.63 -14.09 21.43
CA GLU A 86 -2.14 -14.66 22.67
C GLU A 86 -2.23 -13.63 23.81
N PRO A 87 -1.14 -12.91 24.20
CA PRO A 87 -1.19 -12.01 25.35
C PRO A 87 -2.08 -10.76 25.14
N THR A 88 -2.32 -10.33 23.89
CA THR A 88 -3.09 -9.11 23.59
C THR A 88 -4.52 -9.43 23.16
N TYR A 89 -4.71 -10.47 22.35
CA TYR A 89 -6.01 -10.78 21.74
C TYR A 89 -6.62 -12.10 22.21
N GLY A 90 -5.90 -12.91 22.99
CA GLY A 90 -6.39 -14.19 23.51
C GLY A 90 -6.62 -15.25 22.43
N VAL A 91 -5.93 -15.14 21.29
CA VAL A 91 -6.02 -16.07 20.17
C VAL A 91 -4.68 -16.75 19.92
N GLU A 92 -4.72 -18.00 19.43
CA GLU A 92 -3.52 -18.70 18.99
C GLU A 92 -2.91 -17.99 17.78
N GLN A 93 -1.59 -17.81 17.83
CA GLN A 93 -0.82 -17.22 16.77
C GLN A 93 -0.89 -18.07 15.49
N GLY A 94 -1.16 -17.41 14.36
CA GLY A 94 -1.17 -18.02 13.03
C GLY A 94 0.15 -17.81 12.28
N ASP A 95 0.11 -18.04 10.98
CA ASP A 95 1.26 -17.77 10.09
C ASP A 95 1.01 -16.55 9.19
N TRP A 96 2.07 -15.80 8.92
CA TRP A 96 2.09 -14.67 8.00
C TRP A 96 3.50 -14.45 7.46
N HIS A 97 3.62 -13.66 6.40
CA HIS A 97 4.91 -13.24 5.88
C HIS A 97 5.14 -11.75 6.20
N PRO A 98 6.13 -11.40 7.05
CA PRO A 98 6.53 -10.01 7.24
C PRO A 98 7.46 -9.56 6.10
N THR A 99 7.27 -8.35 5.58
CA THR A 99 8.10 -7.79 4.52
C THR A 99 8.25 -6.27 4.64
N ALA A 100 9.38 -5.76 4.16
CA ALA A 100 9.59 -4.35 3.88
C ALA A 100 9.76 -4.05 2.39
N ASP A 101 9.55 -5.05 1.52
CA ASP A 101 9.60 -4.88 0.07
C ASP A 101 8.45 -3.97 -0.37
N TYR A 102 8.81 -2.80 -0.92
CA TYR A 102 7.85 -1.76 -1.27
C TYR A 102 8.37 -0.92 -2.45
N PRO A 103 7.50 -0.54 -3.42
CA PRO A 103 6.08 -0.91 -3.50
C PRO A 103 5.86 -2.34 -4.05
N ASN A 104 6.89 -2.99 -4.56
CA ASN A 104 6.76 -4.30 -5.22
C ASN A 104 7.17 -5.43 -4.29
N TYR A 105 6.34 -6.47 -4.22
CA TYR A 105 6.59 -7.68 -3.43
C TYR A 105 6.09 -8.89 -4.20
N VAL A 106 6.87 -9.98 -4.21
CA VAL A 106 6.42 -11.27 -4.76
C VAL A 106 6.05 -12.17 -3.58
N THR A 107 4.86 -12.77 -3.62
CA THR A 107 4.40 -13.66 -2.56
C THR A 107 5.40 -14.79 -2.31
N THR A 108 5.67 -15.04 -1.04
CA THR A 108 6.64 -16.03 -0.59
C THR A 108 6.38 -16.39 0.88
N GLY A 109 7.09 -17.39 1.40
CA GLY A 109 6.88 -17.91 2.75
C GLY A 109 5.41 -18.23 3.00
N ALA A 110 4.86 -17.86 4.16
CA ALA A 110 3.46 -18.14 4.50
C ALA A 110 2.42 -17.43 3.60
N ALA A 111 2.82 -16.38 2.86
CA ALA A 111 1.96 -15.72 1.88
C ALA A 111 2.05 -16.36 0.49
N SER A 112 2.93 -17.35 0.29
CA SER A 112 3.06 -18.10 -0.97
C SER A 112 1.72 -18.67 -1.43
N THR A 113 1.47 -18.64 -2.73
CA THR A 113 0.31 -19.29 -3.35
C THR A 113 0.35 -20.81 -3.19
N GLU A 114 1.53 -21.40 -3.01
CA GLU A 114 1.72 -22.85 -2.80
C GLU A 114 1.28 -23.29 -1.40
N LEU A 115 1.28 -22.36 -0.43
CA LEU A 115 0.89 -22.63 0.96
C LEU A 115 -0.53 -22.18 1.31
N ARG A 116 -1.24 -21.52 0.39
CA ARG A 116 -2.57 -20.94 0.66
C ARG A 116 -3.68 -21.95 0.92
N GLY A 117 -3.52 -23.18 0.43
CA GLY A 117 -4.59 -24.18 0.42
C GLY A 117 -5.76 -23.72 -0.45
N GLU A 118 -6.96 -23.69 0.14
CA GLU A 118 -8.20 -23.24 -0.53
C GLU A 118 -8.45 -21.72 -0.40
N ALA A 119 -7.60 -21.01 0.34
CA ALA A 119 -7.75 -19.58 0.55
C ALA A 119 -7.62 -18.79 -0.76
N VAL A 120 -8.51 -17.82 -0.94
CA VAL A 120 -8.57 -16.96 -2.13
C VAL A 120 -8.42 -15.47 -1.79
N THR A 121 -8.53 -15.12 -0.51
CA THR A 121 -8.42 -13.73 -0.05
C THR A 121 -7.01 -13.45 0.42
N LEU A 122 -6.36 -12.44 -0.15
CA LEU A 122 -5.06 -11.96 0.31
C LEU A 122 -5.26 -10.71 1.16
N CYS A 123 -4.67 -10.70 2.35
CA CYS A 123 -4.80 -9.63 3.33
C CYS A 123 -3.44 -9.00 3.67
N VAL A 124 -3.47 -7.71 3.96
CA VAL A 124 -2.31 -6.94 4.41
C VAL A 124 -2.67 -6.03 5.58
N SER A 125 -1.68 -5.80 6.46
CA SER A 125 -1.76 -4.85 7.56
C SER A 125 -0.36 -4.37 7.94
N ALA A 126 -0.28 -3.18 8.53
CA ALA A 126 0.96 -2.67 9.09
C ALA A 126 1.26 -3.32 10.45
N ALA A 127 2.54 -3.59 10.70
CA ALA A 127 3.05 -4.15 11.93
C ALA A 127 4.29 -3.38 12.41
N ASP A 128 4.60 -3.49 13.69
CA ASP A 128 5.75 -2.82 14.31
C ASP A 128 7.03 -3.66 14.25
N ARG A 129 8.12 -3.15 14.83
CA ARG A 129 9.43 -3.84 14.85
C ARG A 129 9.43 -5.21 15.54
N ASN A 130 8.43 -5.48 16.39
CA ASN A 130 8.28 -6.73 17.11
C ASN A 130 7.39 -7.72 16.34
N HIS A 131 6.94 -7.37 15.13
CA HIS A 131 5.89 -8.08 14.39
C HIS A 131 4.55 -8.10 15.13
N ASP A 132 4.26 -7.06 15.90
CA ASP A 132 2.93 -6.86 16.46
C ASP A 132 2.10 -6.03 15.48
N ILE A 133 0.85 -6.45 15.23
CA ILE A 133 -0.09 -5.66 14.43
C ILE A 133 -0.33 -4.31 15.12
N LEU A 134 -0.12 -3.23 14.37
CA LEU A 134 -0.26 -1.86 14.89
C LEU A 134 -1.70 -1.49 15.20
N ASP A 135 -2.63 -1.86 14.31
CA ASP A 135 -4.05 -1.59 14.45
C ASP A 135 -4.87 -2.70 13.74
N PRO A 136 -5.57 -3.57 14.48
CA PRO A 136 -6.35 -4.65 13.88
C PRO A 136 -7.59 -4.17 13.11
N GLU A 137 -7.98 -2.89 13.22
CA GLU A 137 -9.07 -2.32 12.45
C GLU A 137 -8.60 -1.71 11.11
N LYS A 138 -7.27 -1.63 10.88
CA LYS A 138 -6.63 -1.15 9.63
C LYS A 138 -6.07 -2.28 8.79
N VAL A 139 -6.95 -3.22 8.44
CA VAL A 139 -6.65 -4.35 7.56
C VAL A 139 -7.29 -4.15 6.18
N ALA A 140 -6.55 -4.47 5.13
CA ALA A 140 -7.08 -4.51 3.77
C ALA A 140 -7.02 -5.94 3.23
N CYS A 141 -8.15 -6.46 2.79
CA CYS A 141 -8.28 -7.82 2.26
C CYS A 141 -8.96 -7.78 0.90
N TYR A 142 -8.44 -8.56 -0.05
CA TYR A 142 -8.91 -8.59 -1.42
C TYR A 142 -9.00 -10.02 -1.92
N ASP A 143 -10.04 -10.32 -2.70
CA ASP A 143 -10.07 -11.55 -3.49
C ASP A 143 -8.95 -11.51 -4.54
N ALA A 144 -8.07 -12.52 -4.51
CA ALA A 144 -6.87 -12.56 -5.36
C ALA A 144 -7.23 -12.63 -6.85
N ALA A 145 -8.33 -13.28 -7.22
CA ALA A 145 -8.78 -13.32 -8.60
C ALA A 145 -9.24 -11.94 -9.09
N SER A 146 -9.81 -11.12 -8.21
CA SER A 146 -10.22 -9.75 -8.51
C SER A 146 -9.03 -8.80 -8.68
N LEU A 147 -7.92 -9.03 -7.96
CA LEU A 147 -6.68 -8.27 -8.13
C LEU A 147 -5.99 -8.53 -9.48
N LEU A 148 -6.12 -9.74 -10.02
CA LEU A 148 -5.53 -10.16 -11.30
C LEU A 148 -6.29 -9.68 -12.55
N GLN A 149 -7.44 -9.05 -12.37
CA GLN A 149 -8.32 -8.59 -13.46
C GLN A 149 -8.22 -7.08 -13.73
N GLN A 150 -7.37 -6.36 -12.99
CA GLN A 150 -7.16 -4.91 -13.10
C GLN A 150 -6.03 -4.59 -14.08
#